data_AF-A0A7I9VK66-F1
#
_entry.id   AF-A0A7I9VK66-F1
#
_cell.length_a   1.000
_cell.length_b   1.000
_cell.length_c   1.000
_cell.angle_alpha   90.00
_cell.angle_beta   90.00
_cell.angle_gamma   90.00
#
_symmetry.space_group_name_H-M   'P 1'
#
loop_
_entity.id
_entity.type
_entity.pdbx_description
1 polymer ?
#
loop_
_entity_poly.entity_id
_entity_poly.type
_entity_poly.pdbx_seq_one_letter_code
_entity_poly.pdbx_strand_id
1 'polypeptide(L)'
;MPARRKALLRIAGRLVDLLPIVRDHVYHPKFGGSFSMKAVAPALVPGLSYDGLAIGEGGTASAVLEGLLLGGPKAASGAELARLREQLLAYCAQDTLAMVEVVDGLRRLA
;
A
#
# COMPACT_ATOMS: atom_id res chain seq x y z
N MET A 1 1.73 -28.16 -9.64
CA MET A 1 1.25 -26.93 -10.32
C MET A 1 2.07 -26.60 -11.60
N PRO A 2 2.05 -27.40 -12.69
CA PRO A 2 2.89 -27.14 -13.87
C PRO A 2 2.31 -26.11 -14.86
N ALA A 3 0.99 -26.12 -15.06
CA ALA A 3 0.33 -25.39 -16.16
C ALA A 3 0.51 -23.85 -16.13
N ARG A 4 0.71 -23.26 -14.94
CA ARG A 4 0.84 -21.79 -14.77
C ARG A 4 2.30 -21.32 -14.63
N ARG A 5 3.27 -22.24 -14.61
CA ARG A 5 4.69 -21.92 -14.33
C ARG A 5 5.22 -20.81 -15.24
N LYS A 6 5.05 -20.93 -16.55
CA LYS A 6 5.56 -19.96 -17.53
C LYS A 6 4.94 -18.57 -17.35
N ALA A 7 3.65 -18.51 -17.05
CA ALA A 7 2.94 -17.25 -16.83
C ALA A 7 3.41 -16.56 -15.54
N LEU A 8 3.54 -17.30 -14.44
CA LEU A 8 4.00 -16.77 -13.16
C LEU A 8 5.45 -16.25 -13.24
N LEU A 9 6.36 -16.98 -13.90
CA LEU A 9 7.74 -16.53 -14.08
C LEU A 9 7.83 -15.25 -14.92
N ARG A 10 6.95 -15.08 -15.92
CA ARG A 10 6.88 -13.85 -16.71
C ARG A 10 6.45 -12.65 -15.86
N ILE A 11 5.50 -12.84 -14.94
CA ILE A 11 5.09 -11.79 -14.01
C ILE A 11 6.23 -11.48 -13.06
N ALA A 12 6.84 -12.50 -12.45
CA ALA A 12 7.95 -12.33 -11.50
C ALA A 12 9.12 -11.53 -12.10
N GLY A 13 9.48 -11.78 -13.36
CA GLY A 13 10.55 -11.02 -14.05
C GLY A 13 10.24 -9.55 -14.33
N ARG A 14 9.01 -9.09 -14.05
CA ARG A 14 8.59 -7.68 -14.18
C ARG A 14 8.31 -7.02 -12.82
N LEU A 15 8.35 -7.78 -11.73
CA LEU A 15 8.16 -7.24 -10.39
C LEU A 15 9.46 -6.60 -9.92
N VAL A 16 9.35 -5.35 -9.47
CA VAL A 16 10.44 -4.61 -8.86
C VAL A 16 10.02 -4.30 -7.43
N ASP A 17 10.84 -4.72 -6.47
CA ASP A 17 10.68 -4.32 -5.08
C ASP A 17 11.40 -2.98 -4.85
N LEU A 18 10.63 -1.95 -4.47
CA LEU A 18 11.17 -0.61 -4.23
C LEU A 18 11.92 -0.51 -2.90
N LEU A 19 11.62 -1.39 -1.94
CA LEU A 19 12.21 -1.32 -0.60
C LEU A 19 13.75 -1.38 -0.60
N PRO A 20 14.40 -2.37 -1.25
CA PRO A 20 15.88 -2.40 -1.30
C PRO A 20 16.45 -1.17 -2.02
N ILE A 21 15.81 -0.72 -3.10
CA ILE A 21 16.27 0.46 -3.86
C ILE A 21 16.30 1.70 -2.97
N VAL A 22 15.21 1.96 -2.25
CA VAL A 22 15.14 3.12 -1.35
C VAL A 22 16.12 2.94 -0.19
N ARG A 23 16.13 1.78 0.46
CA ARG A 23 16.96 1.53 1.65
C ARG A 23 18.46 1.68 1.39
N ASP A 24 18.92 1.23 0.24
CA ASP A 24 20.35 1.15 -0.05
C ASP A 24 20.90 2.45 -0.67
N HIS A 25 20.03 3.30 -1.23
CA HIS A 25 20.46 4.46 -2.04
C HIS A 25 19.81 5.80 -1.66
N VAL A 26 18.74 5.82 -0.86
CA VAL A 26 17.99 7.05 -0.57
C VAL A 26 17.70 7.16 0.92
N TYR A 27 18.08 8.30 1.51
CA TYR A 27 17.69 8.63 2.87
C TYR A 27 17.20 10.07 2.97
N HIS A 28 16.06 10.26 3.63
CA HIS A 28 15.52 11.58 3.94
C HIS A 28 15.32 11.69 5.47
N PRO A 29 15.62 12.83 6.13
CA PRO A 29 15.48 12.97 7.58
C PRO A 29 14.10 12.59 8.13
N LYS A 30 13.03 12.89 7.37
CA LYS A 30 11.64 12.52 7.70
C LYS A 30 11.36 11.00 7.71
N PHE A 31 12.26 10.16 7.19
CA PHE A 31 12.11 8.71 7.30
C PHE A 31 12.16 8.25 8.76
N GLY A 32 12.93 8.93 9.61
CA GLY A 32 13.05 8.59 11.03
C GLY A 32 13.54 7.15 11.26
N GLY A 33 14.40 6.63 10.38
CA GLY A 33 14.85 5.23 10.40
C GLY A 33 13.85 4.20 9.84
N SER A 34 12.64 4.62 9.47
CA SER A 34 11.63 3.75 8.84
C SER A 34 11.66 3.86 7.32
N PHE A 35 11.50 2.72 6.66
CA PHE A 35 11.36 2.61 5.20
C PHE A 35 9.97 2.09 4.81
N SER A 36 8.96 2.25 5.67
CA SER A 36 7.58 1.96 5.31
C SER A 36 7.10 2.94 4.24
N MET A 37 6.13 2.53 3.42
CA MET A 37 5.56 3.40 2.37
C MET A 37 5.06 4.74 2.93
N LYS A 38 4.48 4.72 4.13
CA LYS A 38 4.01 5.94 4.81
C LYS A 38 5.11 6.88 5.31
N ALA A 39 6.30 6.36 5.58
CA ALA A 39 7.45 7.19 5.92
C ALA A 39 8.12 7.74 4.66
N VAL A 40 8.24 6.90 3.63
CA VAL A 40 8.95 7.21 2.38
C VAL A 40 8.13 8.14 1.49
N ALA A 41 6.86 7.83 1.23
CA ALA A 41 6.10 8.49 0.19
C ALA A 41 5.83 9.98 0.48
N PRO A 42 5.37 10.41 1.68
CA PRO A 42 5.20 11.84 1.98
C PRO A 42 6.52 12.62 2.04
N ALA A 43 7.65 11.93 2.27
CA ALA A 43 8.96 12.54 2.33
C ALA A 43 9.56 12.78 0.94
N LEU A 44 9.36 11.84 -0.01
CA LEU A 44 9.84 11.97 -1.39
C LEU A 44 8.85 12.72 -2.30
N VAL A 45 7.57 12.73 -1.94
CA VAL A 45 6.49 13.35 -2.72
C VAL A 45 5.68 14.29 -1.83
N PRO A 46 6.09 15.56 -1.69
CA PRO A 46 5.36 16.55 -0.91
C PRO A 46 3.92 16.69 -1.42
N GLY A 47 2.94 16.59 -0.52
CA GLY A 47 1.51 16.66 -0.83
C GLY A 47 0.81 15.30 -0.89
N LEU A 48 1.56 14.20 -1.02
CA LEU A 48 1.01 12.87 -0.83
C LEU A 48 0.86 12.60 0.68
N SER A 49 -0.36 12.34 1.13
CA SER A 49 -0.66 12.03 2.53
C SER A 49 -1.73 10.95 2.64
N TYR A 50 -1.76 10.26 3.77
CA TYR A 50 -2.83 9.33 4.14
C TYR A 50 -3.90 10.03 5.01
N ASP A 51 -3.74 11.32 5.28
CA ASP A 51 -4.69 12.11 6.06
C ASP A 51 -6.06 12.13 5.38
N GLY A 52 -7.12 12.07 6.20
CA GLY A 52 -8.50 12.05 5.72
C GLY A 52 -9.03 10.67 5.32
N LEU A 53 -8.17 9.64 5.26
CA LEU A 53 -8.64 8.27 5.12
C LEU A 53 -9.24 7.76 6.43
N ALA A 54 -10.44 7.17 6.35
CA ALA A 54 -11.06 6.49 7.49
C ALA A 54 -10.25 5.26 7.95
N ILE A 55 -9.60 4.59 6.99
CA ILE A 55 -8.61 3.53 7.26
C ILE A 55 -7.27 4.07 6.78
N GLY A 56 -6.49 4.58 7.72
CA GLY A 56 -5.14 5.05 7.44
C GLY A 56 -4.11 3.95 7.64
N GLU A 57 -4.23 3.09 8.66
CA GLU A 57 -3.20 2.14 9.11
C GLU A 57 -3.31 0.75 8.52
N GLY A 58 -2.16 0.16 8.13
CA GLY A 58 -2.12 -1.17 7.52
C GLY A 58 -2.60 -2.29 8.46
N GLY A 59 -2.36 -2.16 9.76
CA GLY A 59 -2.89 -3.08 10.77
C GLY A 59 -4.43 -3.03 10.83
N THR A 60 -5.00 -1.82 10.85
CA THR A 60 -6.45 -1.61 10.80
C THR A 60 -7.04 -2.12 9.48
N ALA A 61 -6.40 -1.85 8.35
CA ALA A 61 -6.83 -2.35 7.04
C ALA A 61 -6.89 -3.88 7.02
N SER A 62 -5.88 -4.55 7.60
CA SER A 62 -5.82 -6.01 7.70
C SER A 62 -6.96 -6.56 8.56
N ALA A 63 -7.20 -5.97 9.74
CA ALA A 63 -8.29 -6.37 10.63
C ALA A 63 -9.68 -6.16 10.01
N VAL A 64 -9.90 -5.03 9.31
CA VAL A 64 -11.17 -4.77 8.61
C VAL A 64 -11.36 -5.78 7.47
N LEU A 65 -10.32 -6.06 6.69
CA LEU A 65 -10.38 -7.04 5.61
C LEU A 65 -10.69 -8.45 6.15
N GLU A 66 -10.02 -8.85 7.23
CA GLU A 66 -10.28 -10.11 7.93
C GLU A 66 -11.75 -10.20 8.37
N GLY A 67 -12.28 -9.14 8.98
CA GLY A 67 -13.68 -9.07 9.37
C GLY A 67 -14.66 -9.20 8.19
N LEU A 68 -14.35 -8.59 7.04
CA LEU A 68 -15.19 -8.71 5.84
C LEU A 68 -15.14 -10.11 5.21
N LEU A 69 -13.99 -10.78 5.25
CA LEU A 69 -13.80 -12.08 4.59
C LEU A 69 -14.21 -13.28 5.45
N LEU A 70 -13.93 -13.22 6.75
CA LEU A 70 -14.11 -14.33 7.68
C LEU A 70 -15.38 -14.19 8.53
N GLY A 71 -16.18 -13.15 8.29
CA GLY A 71 -17.44 -12.93 8.97
C GLY A 71 -17.23 -12.44 10.41
N GLY A 72 -16.60 -11.28 10.56
CA GLY A 72 -16.55 -10.48 11.79
C GLY A 72 -17.95 -10.32 12.43
N PRO A 73 -18.06 -9.70 13.62
CA PRO A 73 -19.24 -9.85 14.49
C PRO A 73 -20.54 -9.78 13.69
N LYS A 74 -21.36 -10.85 13.77
CA LYS A 74 -22.57 -11.16 12.98
C LYS A 74 -23.68 -10.08 13.01
N ALA A 75 -23.39 -8.90 13.54
CA ALA A 75 -24.28 -7.77 13.75
C ALA A 75 -24.08 -6.63 12.74
N ALA A 76 -23.07 -6.67 11.86
CA ALA A 76 -22.85 -5.59 10.88
C ALA A 76 -23.95 -5.58 9.82
N SER A 77 -24.58 -4.42 9.63
CA SER A 77 -25.61 -4.24 8.59
C SER A 77 -24.98 -4.29 7.18
N GLY A 78 -25.78 -4.61 6.16
CA GLY A 78 -25.29 -4.57 4.77
C GLY A 78 -24.72 -3.21 4.36
N ALA A 79 -25.27 -2.11 4.90
CA ALA A 79 -24.76 -0.76 4.67
C ALA A 79 -23.38 -0.53 5.32
N GLU A 80 -23.15 -1.09 6.50
CA GLU A 80 -21.86 -1.01 7.19
C GLU A 80 -20.78 -1.80 6.45
N LEU A 81 -21.10 -3.01 5.97
CA LEU A 81 -20.18 -3.81 5.14
C LEU A 81 -19.79 -3.07 3.85
N ALA A 82 -20.76 -2.43 3.19
CA ALA A 82 -20.51 -1.63 2.00
C ALA A 82 -19.58 -0.43 2.30
N ARG A 83 -19.82 0.27 3.40
CA ARG A 83 -18.99 1.39 3.86
C ARG A 83 -17.55 0.96 4.18
N LEU A 84 -17.37 -0.14 4.92
CA LEU A 84 -16.04 -0.65 5.24
C LEU A 84 -15.27 -1.07 3.98
N ARG A 85 -15.96 -1.67 3.01
CA ARG A 85 -15.38 -2.00 1.71
C ARG A 85 -14.93 -0.75 0.96
N GLU A 86 -15.74 0.30 0.91
CA GLU A 86 -15.38 1.57 0.28
C GLU A 86 -14.14 2.19 0.92
N GLN A 87 -14.09 2.22 2.26
CA GLN A 87 -12.95 2.75 3.01
C GLN A 87 -11.66 1.96 2.76
N LEU A 88 -11.75 0.62 2.68
CA LEU A 88 -10.60 -0.22 2.32
C LEU A 88 -10.14 0.03 0.88
N LEU A 89 -11.07 0.18 -0.06
CA LEU A 89 -10.72 0.48 -1.45
C LEU A 89 -10.05 1.86 -1.58
N ALA A 90 -10.51 2.86 -0.83
CA ALA A 90 -9.85 4.16 -0.78
C ALA A 90 -8.41 4.06 -0.25
N TYR A 91 -8.18 3.28 0.82
CA TYR A 91 -6.84 3.00 1.33
C TYR A 91 -5.96 2.28 0.29
N CYS A 92 -6.48 1.24 -0.37
CA CYS A 92 -5.73 0.50 -1.40
C CYS A 92 -5.41 1.36 -2.63
N ALA A 93 -6.31 2.26 -3.01
CA ALA A 93 -6.07 3.22 -4.09
C ALA A 93 -4.93 4.17 -3.72
N GLN A 94 -4.89 4.65 -2.48
CA GLN A 94 -3.82 5.52 -2.00
C GLN A 94 -2.47 4.80 -1.94
N ASP A 95 -2.42 3.55 -1.46
CA ASP A 95 -1.18 2.74 -1.48
C ASP A 95 -0.68 2.52 -2.92
N THR A 96 -1.59 2.32 -3.87
CA THR A 96 -1.24 2.17 -5.29
C THR A 96 -0.67 3.47 -5.87
N LEU A 97 -1.33 4.60 -5.61
CA LEU A 97 -0.86 5.91 -6.04
C LEU A 97 0.51 6.23 -5.43
N ALA A 98 0.69 5.96 -4.14
CA ALA A 98 1.95 6.17 -3.43
C ALA A 98 3.12 5.44 -4.11
N MET A 99 2.94 4.19 -4.53
CA MET A 99 3.98 3.45 -5.24
C MET A 99 4.36 4.09 -6.58
N VAL A 100 3.37 4.56 -7.35
CA VAL A 100 3.61 5.21 -8.65
C VAL A 100 4.37 6.52 -8.46
N GLU A 101 3.89 7.37 -7.55
CA GLU A 101 4.48 8.67 -7.27
C GLU A 101 5.89 8.55 -6.68
N VAL A 102 6.14 7.55 -5.82
CA VAL A 102 7.50 7.27 -5.31
C VAL A 102 8.45 6.87 -6.43
N VAL A 103 8.02 6.00 -7.36
CA VAL A 103 8.86 5.64 -8.51
C VAL A 103 9.22 6.87 -9.35
N ASP A 104 8.25 7.74 -9.62
CA ASP A 104 8.49 8.96 -10.38
C ASP A 104 9.35 9.96 -9.60
N GLY A 105 9.21 10.02 -8.27
CA GLY A 105 10.12 10.75 -7.38
C GLY A 105 11.55 10.24 -7.46
N LEU A 106 11.76 8.93 -7.37
CA LEU A 106 13.08 8.29 -7.46
C LEU A 106 13.74 8.54 -8.83
N ARG A 107 12.97 8.47 -9.92
CA ARG A 107 13.48 8.77 -11.28
C ARG A 107 13.96 10.21 -11.45
N ARG A 108 13.39 11.17 -10.72
CA ARG A 108 13.84 12.57 -10.75
C ARG A 108 15.11 12.82 -9.95
N LEU A 109 15.50 11.89 -9.07
CA LEU A 109 16.72 11.96 -8.27
C LEU A 109 17.93 11.31 -8.97
N ALA A 110 17.69 10.48 -9.98
CA ALA A 110 18.71 9.82 -10.80
C ALA A 110 19.17 10.71 -11.97
#